data_AF-A0A7C9AQ84-F1
#
_entry.id   AF-A0A7C9AQ84-F1
#
_cell.length_a   1.000
_cell.length_b   1.000
_cell.length_c   1.000
_cell.angle_alpha   90.00
_cell.angle_beta   90.00
_cell.angle_gamma   90.00
#
_symmetry.space_group_name_H-M   'P 1'
#
loop_
_entity.id
_entity.type
_entity.pdbx_description
1 polymer ?
#
loop_
_entity_poly.entity_id
_entity_poly.type
_entity_poly.pdbx_seq_one_letter_code
_entity_poly.pdbx_strand_id
1 'polypeptide(L)'
;MGQQNLIYSFVARGNVILAEYTEFTGNFTSIASQCLQKLPATNNKFTYNCDGHTFNFLVSDGFTYCVVAVESVGRQIPMAFLERVKDDFNKRYSGGKAATA
;
A
#
# COMPACT_ATOMS: atom_id res chain seq x y z
N MET A 1 1.93 22.58 -12.13
CA MET A 1 2.50 21.92 -10.94
C MET A 1 1.68 20.65 -10.72
N GLY A 2 2.30 19.48 -10.85
CA GLY A 2 1.59 18.20 -10.86
C GLY A 2 0.86 17.99 -9.54
N GLN A 3 -0.44 17.70 -9.59
CA GLN A 3 -1.19 17.32 -8.40
C GLN A 3 -0.58 16.02 -7.84
N GLN A 4 0.12 16.12 -6.71
CA GLN A 4 0.63 14.96 -5.97
C GLN A 4 -0.56 14.28 -5.30
N ASN A 5 -1.13 13.35 -6.04
CA ASN A 5 -2.39 12.67 -5.75
C ASN A 5 -2.23 11.42 -4.88
N LEU A 6 -1.03 10.85 -4.89
CA LEU A 6 -0.60 9.75 -4.04
C LEU A 6 0.35 10.31 -2.98
N ILE A 7 0.05 10.04 -1.72
CA ILE A 7 0.66 10.69 -0.56
C ILE A 7 1.72 9.79 0.07
N TYR A 8 1.35 8.53 0.31
CA TYR A 8 2.18 7.56 1.00
C TYR A 8 1.97 6.19 0.40
N SER A 9 3.01 5.37 0.32
CA SER A 9 2.89 3.98 -0.08
C SER A 9 3.89 3.09 0.65
N PHE A 10 3.52 1.84 0.89
CA PHE A 10 4.43 0.84 1.43
C PHE A 10 4.20 -0.56 0.84
N VAL A 11 5.21 -1.41 1.01
CA VAL A 11 5.15 -2.87 0.86
C VAL A 11 5.52 -3.50 2.20
N ALA A 12 4.69 -4.42 2.68
CA ALA A 12 4.88 -5.14 3.93
C ALA A 12 4.72 -6.64 3.76
N ARG A 13 5.29 -7.42 4.68
CA ARG A 13 5.05 -8.86 4.83
C ARG A 13 4.54 -9.13 6.24
N GLY A 14 3.30 -9.64 6.33
CA GLY A 14 2.56 -9.60 7.59
C GLY A 14 2.49 -8.16 8.12
N ASN A 15 3.01 -7.93 9.33
CA ASN A 15 2.98 -6.63 10.00
C ASN A 15 4.32 -5.86 9.90
N VAL A 16 5.27 -6.35 9.09
CA VAL A 16 6.60 -5.76 8.94
C VAL A 16 6.67 -5.00 7.61
N ILE A 17 6.85 -3.69 7.67
CA ILE A 17 7.07 -2.84 6.50
C ILE A 17 8.49 -3.09 5.98
N LEU A 18 8.58 -3.47 4.70
CA LEU A 18 9.85 -3.76 4.02
C LEU A 18 10.40 -2.53 3.28
N ALA A 19 9.49 -1.73 2.73
CA ALA A 19 9.81 -0.49 2.03
C ALA A 19 8.62 0.46 2.14
N GLU A 20 8.89 1.75 2.31
CA GLU A 20 7.87 2.79 2.36
C GLU A 20 8.40 4.10 1.77
N TYR A 21 7.48 4.95 1.29
CA TYR A 21 7.81 6.25 0.72
C TYR A 21 6.67 7.26 0.92
N THR A 22 7.04 8.49 1.29
CA THR A 22 6.15 9.65 1.32
C THR A 22 6.97 10.91 0.98
N GLU A 23 6.36 11.81 0.21
CA GLU A 23 6.86 13.18 0.02
C GLU A 23 6.20 14.17 0.99
N PHE A 24 5.22 13.69 1.76
CA PHE A 24 4.39 14.47 2.65
C PHE A 24 4.76 14.21 4.11
N THR A 25 4.79 15.28 4.88
CA THR A 25 4.88 15.21 6.35
C THR A 25 3.47 15.09 6.91
N GLY A 26 3.24 14.10 7.77
CA GLY A 26 1.93 13.89 8.40
C GLY A 26 1.86 12.58 9.17
N ASN A 27 0.66 12.25 9.65
CA ASN A 27 0.36 11.02 10.41
C ASN A 27 -0.09 9.85 9.52
N PHE A 28 -0.03 9.99 8.19
CA PHE A 28 -0.47 8.95 7.25
C PHE A 28 0.29 7.63 7.42
N THR A 29 1.59 7.71 7.70
CA THR A 29 2.44 6.54 7.98
C THR A 29 1.94 5.75 9.20
N SER A 30 1.68 6.46 10.30
CA SER A 30 1.16 5.88 11.54
C SER A 30 -0.23 5.27 11.35
N ILE A 31 -1.14 5.96 10.67
CA ILE A 31 -2.51 5.45 10.40
C ILE A 31 -2.45 4.20 9.53
N ALA A 32 -1.66 4.23 8.47
CA ALA A 32 -1.53 3.10 7.55
C ALA A 32 -0.88 1.87 8.22
N SER A 33 0.09 2.08 9.11
CA SER A 33 0.66 1.02 9.96
C SER A 33 -0.38 0.45 10.95
N GLN A 34 -1.22 1.29 11.55
CA GLN A 34 -2.32 0.81 12.40
C GLN A 34 -3.36 0.00 11.61
N CYS A 35 -3.66 0.41 10.37
CA CYS A 35 -4.51 -0.37 9.48
C CYS A 35 -3.87 -1.72 9.17
N LEU A 36 -2.55 -1.76 8.89
CA LEU A 36 -1.80 -3.00 8.62
C LEU A 36 -1.95 -4.02 9.76
N GLN A 37 -1.88 -3.60 11.02
CA GLN A 37 -2.04 -4.50 12.17
C GLN A 37 -3.42 -5.17 12.26
N LYS A 38 -4.44 -4.59 11.63
CA LYS A 38 -5.83 -5.07 11.68
C LYS A 38 -6.21 -5.92 10.47
N LEU A 39 -5.31 -6.10 9.51
CA LEU A 39 -5.66 -6.77 8.26
C LEU A 39 -5.69 -8.29 8.43
N PRO A 40 -6.69 -8.95 7.81
CA PRO A 40 -6.62 -10.39 7.67
C PRO A 40 -5.45 -10.74 6.73
N ALA A 41 -4.74 -11.84 7.02
CA ALA A 41 -3.65 -12.34 6.18
C ALA A 41 -4.14 -13.00 4.87
N THR A 42 -5.43 -12.92 4.56
CA THR A 42 -6.03 -13.48 3.35
C THR A 42 -5.95 -12.50 2.19
N ASN A 43 -5.79 -13.02 0.97
CA ASN A 43 -5.79 -12.20 -0.24
C ASN A 43 -7.08 -11.39 -0.32
N ASN A 44 -6.94 -10.06 -0.30
CA ASN A 44 -8.07 -9.17 -0.25
C ASN A 44 -7.69 -7.78 -0.78
N LYS A 45 -8.71 -7.03 -1.23
CA LYS A 45 -8.60 -5.63 -1.62
C LYS A 45 -9.56 -4.83 -0.77
N PHE A 46 -9.10 -3.77 -0.14
CA PHE A 46 -9.95 -2.93 0.68
C PHE A 46 -9.49 -1.48 0.64
N THR A 47 -10.46 -0.58 0.77
CA THR A 47 -10.25 0.85 0.80
C THR A 47 -10.90 1.42 2.04
N TYR A 48 -10.16 2.18 2.82
CA TYR A 48 -10.66 2.94 3.95
C TYR A 48 -10.62 4.43 3.61
N ASN A 49 -11.72 5.14 3.84
CA ASN A 49 -11.82 6.58 3.62
C ASN A 49 -11.76 7.29 4.97
N CYS A 50 -10.93 8.32 5.09
CA CYS A 50 -10.79 9.12 6.30
C CYS A 50 -10.34 10.54 5.93
N ASP A 51 -11.06 11.55 6.39
CA ASP A 51 -10.71 12.97 6.26
C ASP A 51 -10.26 13.39 4.84
N GLY A 52 -11.01 12.99 3.81
CA GLY A 52 -10.72 13.31 2.40
C GLY A 52 -9.55 12.52 1.79
N HIS A 53 -9.09 11.47 2.47
CA HIS A 53 -8.04 10.56 2.02
C HIS A 53 -8.56 9.12 1.93
N THR A 54 -7.98 8.37 1.01
CA THR A 54 -8.26 6.94 0.81
C THR A 54 -7.01 6.14 1.09
N PHE A 55 -7.10 5.18 2.00
CA PHE A 55 -6.08 4.19 2.29
C PHE A 55 -6.47 2.92 1.55
N ASN A 56 -5.76 2.63 0.48
CA ASN A 56 -6.04 1.52 -0.41
C ASN A 56 -5.03 0.43 -0.14
N PHE A 57 -5.49 -0.82 -0.10
CA PHE A 57 -4.65 -1.95 0.21
C PHE A 57 -4.94 -3.13 -0.70
N LEU A 58 -3.88 -3.87 -0.99
CA LEU A 58 -3.87 -5.09 -1.76
C LEU A 58 -3.04 -6.11 -1.00
N VAL A 59 -3.67 -7.21 -0.56
CA VAL A 59 -2.98 -8.36 0.03
C VAL A 59 -2.88 -9.46 -1.03
N SER A 60 -1.66 -9.90 -1.33
CA SER A 60 -1.38 -10.97 -2.30
C SER A 60 -0.14 -11.74 -1.85
N ASP A 61 -0.27 -13.06 -1.77
CA ASP A 61 0.85 -13.99 -1.59
C ASP A 61 1.70 -13.70 -0.34
N GLY A 62 1.03 -13.31 0.75
CA GLY A 62 1.67 -12.96 2.03
C GLY A 62 2.26 -11.55 2.10
N PHE A 63 2.15 -10.77 1.02
CA PHE A 63 2.54 -9.37 0.97
C PHE A 63 1.32 -8.45 1.02
N THR A 64 1.49 -7.33 1.70
CA THR A 64 0.51 -6.23 1.74
C THR A 64 1.11 -5.01 1.06
N TYR A 65 0.40 -4.50 0.06
CA TYR A 65 0.73 -3.28 -0.65
C TYR A 65 -0.29 -2.21 -0.25
N CYS A 66 0.18 -1.03 0.12
CA CYS A 66 -0.69 0.08 0.52
C CYS A 66 -0.35 1.35 -0.25
N VAL A 67 -1.39 2.14 -0.55
CA VAL A 67 -1.24 3.51 -1.03
C VAL A 67 -2.32 4.40 -0.44
N VAL A 68 -1.89 5.55 0.07
CA VAL A 68 -2.75 6.63 0.54
C VAL A 68 -2.87 7.65 -0.59
N ALA A 69 -4.09 8.02 -0.96
CA ALA A 69 -4.36 8.98 -2.01
C ALA A 69 -5.44 9.96 -1.58
N VAL A 70 -5.46 11.16 -2.15
CA VAL A 70 -6.58 12.08 -1.96
C VAL A 70 -7.86 11.49 -2.56
N GLU A 71 -9.00 11.65 -1.90
CA GLU A 71 -10.26 11.00 -2.27
C GLU A 71 -10.73 11.38 -3.70
N SER A 72 -10.43 12.61 -4.13
CA SER A 72 -10.78 13.11 -5.47
C SER A 72 -10.14 12.34 -6.63
N VAL A 73 -9.08 11.54 -6.36
CA VAL A 73 -8.42 10.67 -7.35
C VAL A 73 -9.29 9.45 -7.70
N GLY A 74 -10.25 9.13 -6.84
CA GLY A 74 -11.06 7.92 -6.96
C GLY A 74 -10.25 6.64 -6.71
N ARG A 75 -10.89 5.48 -6.91
CA ARG A 75 -10.31 4.17 -6.53
C ARG A 75 -9.52 3.49 -7.64
N GLN A 76 -9.74 3.85 -8.91
CA GLN A 76 -9.11 3.17 -10.04
C GLN A 76 -7.60 3.41 -10.11
N ILE A 77 -7.17 4.68 -9.95
CA ILE A 77 -5.75 5.05 -10.03
C ILE A 77 -4.93 4.43 -8.89
N PRO A 78 -5.36 4.52 -7.61
CA PRO A 78 -4.64 3.90 -6.49
C PRO A 78 -4.57 2.37 -6.65
N MET A 79 -5.66 1.73 -7.09
CA MET A 79 -5.67 0.28 -7.29
C MET A 79 -4.73 -0.15 -8.42
N ALA A 80 -4.74 0.55 -9.55
CA ALA A 80 -3.82 0.27 -10.67
C ALA A 80 -2.35 0.47 -10.28
N PHE A 81 -2.07 1.50 -9.47
CA PHE A 81 -0.76 1.70 -8.88
C PHE A 81 -0.32 0.51 -8.02
N LEU A 82 -1.19 0.01 -7.13
CA LEU A 82 -0.88 -1.16 -6.29
C LEU A 82 -0.61 -2.42 -7.10
N GLU A 83 -1.40 -2.69 -8.14
CA GLU A 83 -1.15 -3.85 -9.02
C GLU A 83 0.22 -3.75 -9.70
N ARG A 84 0.60 -2.56 -10.17
CA ARG A 84 1.91 -2.32 -10.76
C ARG A 84 3.04 -2.52 -9.75
N VAL A 85 2.90 -1.98 -8.54
CA VAL A 85 3.90 -2.16 -7.47
C VAL A 85 4.04 -3.65 -7.12
N LYS A 86 2.93 -4.38 -7.02
CA LYS A 86 2.95 -5.84 -6.80
C LYS A 86 3.72 -6.55 -7.92
N ASP A 87 3.42 -6.26 -9.18
CA ASP A 87 4.07 -6.91 -10.32
C ASP A 87 5.57 -6.61 -10.37
N ASP A 88 5.96 -5.34 -10.16
CA ASP A 88 7.37 -4.93 -10.14
C ASP A 88 8.11 -5.52 -8.94
N PHE A 89 7.49 -5.55 -7.76
CA PHE A 89 8.06 -6.14 -6.54
C PHE A 89 8.24 -7.65 -6.72
N ASN A 90 7.21 -8.35 -7.21
CA ASN A 90 7.30 -9.77 -7.50
C ASN A 90 8.37 -10.02 -8.56
N LYS A 91 8.42 -9.30 -9.68
CA LYS A 91 9.46 -9.47 -10.69
C LYS A 91 10.87 -9.32 -10.12
N ARG A 92 11.08 -8.39 -9.18
CA ARG A 92 12.40 -8.13 -8.61
C ARG A 92 12.79 -9.07 -7.47
N TYR A 93 11.83 -9.59 -6.71
CA TYR A 93 12.09 -10.32 -5.47
C TYR A 93 11.51 -11.76 -5.40
N SER A 94 10.63 -12.16 -6.33
CA SER A 94 10.04 -13.52 -6.38
C SER A 94 11.04 -14.65 -6.58
N GLY A 95 12.24 -14.36 -7.11
CA GLY A 95 13.34 -15.31 -7.24
C GLY A 95 14.33 -15.33 -6.05
N GLY A 96 14.05 -14.60 -4.96
CA GLY A 96 14.94 -14.45 -3.81
C GLY A 96 14.26 -14.65 -2.45
N LYS A 97 14.95 -14.26 -1.36
CA LYS A 97 14.58 -14.47 0.07
C LYS A 97 13.15 -14.08 0.48
N ALA A 98 12.41 -13.37 -0.37
CA ALA A 98 11.00 -13.04 -0.19
C ALA A 98 10.07 -14.28 -0.23
N ALA A 99 10.44 -15.34 -0.95
CA ALA A 99 9.67 -16.60 -1.00
C ALA A 99 9.90 -17.50 0.23
N THR A 100 10.99 -17.27 0.98
CA THR A 100 11.41 -18.10 2.13
C THR A 100 11.25 -17.31 3.42
N ALA A 101 10.07 -17.32 4.02
CA ALA A 101 9.89 -17.14 5.46
C ALA A 101 8.59 -17.80 5.89
#